data_AF-A0A830CS59-F1
#
_entry.id   AF-A0A830CS59-F1
#
_cell.length_a   1.000
_cell.length_b   1.000
_cell.length_c   1.000
_cell.angle_alpha   90.00
_cell.angle_beta   90.00
_cell.angle_gamma   90.00
#
_symmetry.space_group_name_H-M   'P 1'
#
loop_
_entity.id
_entity.type
_entity.pdbx_description
1 polymer ?
#
loop_
_entity_poly.entity_id
_entity_poly.type
_entity_poly.pdbx_seq_one_letter_code
_entity_poly.pdbx_strand_id
1 'polypeptide(L)' 'MDKIFPLELGYRLQRHIGDNARLEIIKNAGHAMNIEKPREFAKLLKSFLVGSNSTNRGYKMLFWGSP' A
#
# COMPACT_ATOMS: atom_id res chain seq x y z
N MET A 1 -17.08 -0.82 -6.72
CA MET A 1 -16.41 0.20 -7.56
C MET A 1 -16.68 1.54 -6.93
N ASP A 2 -15.62 2.29 -6.62
CA ASP A 2 -15.74 3.65 -6.08
C ASP A 2 -16.45 4.55 -7.11
N LYS A 3 -17.52 5.20 -6.66
CA LYS A 3 -18.34 6.13 -7.47
C LYS A 3 -18.01 7.60 -7.19
N ILE A 4 -17.25 7.87 -6.12
CA ILE A 4 -16.83 9.20 -5.69
C ILE A 4 -15.49 9.54 -6.35
N PHE A 5 -14.57 8.58 -6.41
CA PHE A 5 -13.25 8.75 -7.04
C PHE A 5 -13.02 7.74 -8.18
N PRO A 6 -13.34 8.12 -9.44
CA PRO A 6 -13.14 7.25 -10.59
C PRO A 6 -11.66 6.94 -10.83
N LEU A 7 -11.37 5.72 -11.29
CA LEU A 7 -10.02 5.24 -11.55
C LEU A 7 -9.23 6.10 -12.55
N GLU A 8 -9.91 6.75 -13.51
CA GLU A 8 -9.29 7.65 -14.49
C GLU A 8 -8.56 8.82 -13.82
N LEU A 9 -9.04 9.32 -12.68
CA LEU A 9 -8.36 10.38 -11.93
C LEU A 9 -7.03 9.88 -11.35
N GLY A 10 -6.97 8.62 -10.92
CA GLY A 10 -5.73 7.97 -10.49
C GLY A 10 -4.69 7.88 -11.60
N TYR A 11 -5.09 7.46 -12.81
CA TYR A 11 -4.21 7.42 -13.97
C TYR A 11 -3.73 8.81 -14.39
N ARG A 12 -4.62 9.82 -14.39
CA ARG A 12 -4.25 11.22 -14.67
C ARG A 12 -3.22 11.73 -13.68
N LEU A 13 -3.40 11.45 -12.39
CA LEU A 13 -2.46 11.84 -11.35
C LEU A 13 -1.11 11.15 -11.53
N GLN A 14 -1.09 9.85 -11.83
CA GLN A 14 0.15 9.12 -12.09
C GLN A 14 0.93 9.72 -13.27
N ARG A 15 0.25 10.01 -14.40
CA ARG A 15 0.86 10.67 -15.56
C ARG A 15 1.42 12.06 -15.22
N HIS A 16 0.78 12.79 -14.32
CA HIS A 16 1.23 14.11 -13.89
C HIS A 16 2.48 14.04 -12.99
N ILE A 17 2.56 13.06 -12.09
CA ILE A 17 3.71 12.88 -11.18
C ILE A 17 4.90 12.22 -11.91
N GLY A 18 4.64 11.39 -12.93
CA GLY A 18 5.67 10.72 -13.71
C GLY A 18 6.29 9.53 -12.98
N ASP A 19 7.57 9.25 -13.26
CA ASP A 19 8.26 8.01 -12.86
C ASP A 19 8.41 7.82 -11.35
N ASN A 20 8.21 8.89 -10.57
CA ASN A 20 8.25 8.83 -9.11
C ASN A 20 6.94 8.31 -8.48
N ALA A 21 5.91 8.01 -9.27
CA ALA A 21 4.63 7.49 -8.79
C ALA A 21 4.34 6.06 -9.26
N ARG A 22 3.81 5.25 -8.34
CA ARG A 22 3.25 3.93 -8.62
C ARG A 22 1.76 3.92 -8.29
N LEU A 23 0.93 3.52 -9.25
CA LEU A 23 -0.51 3.32 -9.05
C LEU A 23 -0.81 1.84 -8.76
N GLU A 24 -1.45 1.56 -7.63
CA GLU A 24 -1.85 0.21 -7.20
C GLU A 24 -3.38 0.13 -7.07
N ILE A 25 -3.99 -0.86 -7.72
CA ILE A 25 -5.46 -0.99 -7.75
C ILE A 25 -5.89 -2.15 -6.85
N ILE A 26 -6.61 -1.84 -5.78
CA ILE A 26 -7.28 -2.84 -4.95
C ILE A 26 -8.64 -3.16 -5.59
N LYS A 27 -8.73 -4.34 -6.22
CA LYS A 27 -9.96 -4.78 -6.89
C LYS A 27 -11.09 -5.00 -5.90
N ASN A 28 -12.33 -4.79 -6.36
CA ASN A 28 -13.55 -5.01 -5.59
C ASN A 28 -13.59 -4.23 -4.26
N ALA A 29 -13.05 -3.02 -4.27
CA ALA A 29 -13.18 -2.04 -3.20
C ALA A 29 -13.97 -0.81 -3.68
N GLY A 30 -14.67 -0.17 -2.75
CA GLY A 30 -15.25 1.16 -2.87
C GLY A 30 -14.35 2.21 -2.24
N HIS A 31 -14.97 3.31 -1.81
CA HIS A 31 -14.26 4.49 -1.31
C HIS A 31 -13.52 4.24 0.01
N ALA A 32 -14.08 3.41 0.89
CA ALA A 32 -13.50 3.10 2.20
C ALA A 32 -12.60 1.85 2.14
N MET A 33 -11.67 1.81 1.18
CA MET A 33 -10.81 0.65 0.90
C MET A 33 -9.99 0.16 2.10
N ASN A 34 -9.64 1.05 3.03
CA ASN A 34 -8.95 0.71 4.28
C ASN A 34 -9.83 -0.11 5.24
N ILE A 35 -11.16 0.01 5.16
CA ILE A 35 -12.13 -0.78 5.94
C ILE A 35 -12.54 -2.03 5.17
N GLU A 36 -12.76 -1.92 3.87
CA GLU A 36 -13.25 -3.03 3.02
C GLU A 36 -12.15 -4.08 2.74
N LYS A 37 -10.89 -3.64 2.59
CA LYS A 37 -9.73 -4.45 2.21
C LYS A 37 -8.51 -4.15 3.10
N PRO A 38 -8.63 -4.29 4.44
CA PRO A 38 -7.64 -3.80 5.39
C PRO A 38 -6.27 -4.47 5.22
N ARG A 39 -6.24 -5.77 4.84
CA ARG A 39 -4.99 -6.53 4.67
C ARG A 39 -4.22 -6.07 3.44
N GLU A 40 -4.90 -5.95 2.31
CA GLU A 40 -4.33 -5.50 1.04
C GLU A 40 -3.84 -4.05 1.15
N PHE A 41 -4.66 -3.19 1.74
CA PHE A 41 -4.30 -1.80 2.01
C PHE A 41 -3.06 -1.69 2.90
N ALA A 42 -3.05 -2.39 4.04
CA ALA A 42 -1.91 -2.36 4.97
C ALA A 42 -0.61 -2.89 4.32
N LYS A 43 -0.70 -3.93 3.49
CA LYS A 43 0.46 -4.46 2.75
C LYS A 43 1.05 -3.41 1.80
N LEU A 44 0.21 -2.74 1.02
CA LEU A 44 0.64 -1.69 0.08
C LEU A 44 1.22 -0.49 0.82
N LEU A 45 0.56 -0.03 1.89
CA LEU A 45 1.02 1.08 2.72
C LEU A 45 2.37 0.78 3.37
N LYS A 46 2.55 -0.43 3.92
CA LYS A 46 3.82 -0.86 4.50
C LYS A 46 4.93 -0.91 3.45
N SER A 47 4.63 -1.43 2.26
CA SER A 47 5.59 -1.47 1.13
C SER A 47 6.00 -0.06 0.70
N PHE A 48 5.07 0.90 0.69
CA PHE A 48 5.35 2.30 0.41
C PHE A 48 6.25 2.94 1.47
N LEU A 49 5.95 2.74 2.76
CA LEU A 49 6.68 3.40 3.87
C LEU A 49 8.08 2.83 4.12
N VAL A 50 8.26 1.52 3.99
CA VAL A 50 9.52 0.82 4.35
C VAL A 50 10.35 0.47 3.10
N GLY A 51 9.78 0.64 1.91
CA GLY A 51 10.41 0.27 0.64
C GLY A 51 10.36 -1.24 0.36
N SER A 52 10.36 -1.58 -0.94
CA SER A 52 10.33 -2.97 -1.44
C SER A 52 11.59 -3.78 -1.13
N ASN A 53 12.67 -3.12 -0.71
CA ASN A 53 13.94 -3.74 -0.30
C ASN A 53 13.97 -4.17 1.17
N SER A 54 12.81 -4.26 1.81
CA SER A 54 12.63 -5.04 3.03
C SER A 54 12.79 -6.53 2.68
N THR A 55 14.00 -6.95 2.31
CA THR A 55 14.41 -8.33 2.49
C THR A 55 14.06 -8.70 3.93
N ASN A 56 13.65 -9.93 4.10
CA ASN A 56 13.28 -10.55 5.35
C ASN A 56 14.46 -10.56 6.36
N ARG A 57 14.93 -9.38 6.80
CA ARG A 57 15.52 -9.22 8.11
C ARG A 57 14.32 -9.29 9.03
N GLY A 58 13.97 -10.53 9.37
CA GLY A 58 12.89 -10.83 10.29
C GLY A 58 12.95 -9.83 11.43
N TYR A 59 11.79 -9.33 11.84
CA TYR A 59 11.65 -8.65 13.11
C TYR A 59 12.37 -9.53 14.12
N LYS A 60 13.61 -9.17 14.46
CA LYS A 60 14.33 -9.72 15.59
C LYS A 60 13.53 -9.10 16.73
N MET A 61 12.44 -9.76 17.08
CA MET A 61 11.76 -9.52 18.32
C MET A 61 12.89 -9.59 19.32
N LEU A 62 13.20 -8.43 19.91
CA LEU A 62 14.10 -8.30 21.04
C LEU A 62 13.37 -8.94 22.22
N PHE A 63 13.10 -10.25 22.11
CA PHE A 63 12.65 -11.06 23.22
C PHE A 63 13.87 -11.25 24.10
N TRP A 64 13.75 -10.66 25.27
CA TRP A 64 14.62 -10.82 26.42
C TRP A 64 14.98 -12.30 26.65
N GLY A 65 16.26 -12.52 26.94
CA GLY A 65 16.82 -13.84 27.19
C GLY A 65 18.30 -13.87 26.80
N SER A 66 19.14 -13.24 27.60
CA SER A 66 20.59 -13.49 27.63
C SER A 66 20.96 -13.67 29.10
N PRO A 67 21.93 -14.56 29.39
CA PRO A 67 21.84 -15.68 30.34
C PRO A 67 21.36 -15.35 31.76
#